data_AF-A0A0C9VI01-F1
#
_entry.id   AF-A0A0C9VI01-F1
#
_cell.length_a   1.000
_cell.length_b   1.000
_cell.length_c   1.000
_cell.angle_alpha   90.00
_cell.angle_beta   90.00
_cell.angle_gamma   90.00
#
_symmetry.space_group_name_H-M   'P 1'
#
loop_
_entity.id
_entity.type
_entity.pdbx_description
1 polymer ?
#
loop_
_entity_poly.entity_id
_entity_poly.type
_entity_poly.pdbx_seq_one_letter_code
_entity_poly.pdbx_strand_id
1 'polypeptide(L)'
;MILGFTWLKEHNPEINWQTKEVKMSRCPDKWASPDNKCLTCRTEIRKEASAWRHKKKDEVCRLLKCRSGPHPAFVEEADDDDD
;
A
#
# COMPACT_ATOMS: atom_id res chain seq x y z
N MET A 1 -9.52 -20.82 16.30
CA MET A 1 -10.03 -21.45 15.06
C MET A 1 -8.85 -22.16 14.39
N ILE A 2 -8.98 -23.44 14.07
CA ILE A 2 -7.93 -24.24 13.40
C ILE A 2 -8.43 -24.58 11.99
N LEU A 3 -7.59 -24.39 10.97
CA LEU A 3 -7.93 -24.69 9.59
C LEU A 3 -7.72 -26.18 9.31
N GLY A 4 -8.70 -26.82 8.67
CA GLY A 4 -8.64 -28.23 8.32
C GLY A 4 -7.73 -28.52 7.13
N PHE A 5 -7.28 -29.78 7.02
CA PHE A 5 -6.42 -30.24 5.93
C PHE A 5 -7.03 -30.03 4.54
N THR A 6 -8.35 -30.24 4.39
CA THR A 6 -9.07 -30.01 3.13
C THR A 6 -8.96 -28.56 2.66
N TRP A 7 -9.12 -27.61 3.59
CA TRP A 7 -8.96 -26.20 3.31
C TRP A 7 -7.53 -25.86 2.87
N LEU A 8 -6.53 -26.41 3.57
CA LEU A 8 -5.11 -26.21 3.26
C LEU A 8 -4.72 -26.81 1.90
N LYS A 9 -5.26 -27.98 1.54
CA LYS A 9 -5.04 -28.58 0.23
C LYS A 9 -5.62 -27.73 -0.90
N GLU A 10 -6.78 -27.11 -0.68
CA GLU A 10 -7.42 -26.24 -1.65
C GLU A 10 -6.71 -24.88 -1.81
N HIS A 11 -6.39 -24.21 -0.69
CA HIS A 11 -5.90 -22.83 -0.71
C HIS A 11 -4.37 -22.71 -0.62
N ASN A 12 -3.69 -23.80 -0.26
CA ASN A 12 -2.23 -23.95 -0.13
C ASN A 12 -1.46 -22.62 -0.01
N PRO A 13 -1.66 -21.89 1.11
CA PRO A 13 -1.12 -20.55 1.25
C PRO A 13 0.41 -20.59 1.38
N GLU A 14 1.05 -19.51 0.96
CA GLU A 14 2.47 -19.33 1.19
C GLU A 14 2.71 -18.88 2.63
N ILE A 15 3.43 -19.70 3.40
CA ILE A 15 3.77 -19.40 4.79
C ILE A 15 5.24 -19.05 4.86
N ASN A 16 5.54 -17.83 5.28
CA ASN A 16 6.89 -17.43 5.63
C ASN A 16 7.09 -17.61 7.13
N TRP A 17 7.80 -18.68 7.51
CA TRP A 17 8.07 -19.03 8.90
C TRP A 17 8.98 -18.03 9.63
N GLN A 18 9.81 -17.27 8.90
CA GLN A 18 10.71 -16.28 9.48
C GLN A 18 9.95 -15.00 9.84
N THR A 19 9.13 -14.48 8.93
CA THR A 19 8.34 -13.26 9.16
C THR A 19 7.01 -13.52 9.86
N LYS A 20 6.62 -14.80 10.00
CA LYS A 20 5.31 -15.26 10.50
C LYS A 20 4.14 -14.75 9.65
N GLU A 21 4.40 -14.44 8.39
CA GLU A 21 3.38 -14.01 7.43
C GLU A 21 2.77 -15.20 6.69
N VAL A 22 1.48 -15.08 6.39
CA VAL A 22 0.72 -16.02 5.57
C VAL A 22 0.13 -15.24 4.41
N LYS A 23 0.37 -15.70 3.17
CA LYS A 23 -0.14 -15.07 1.94
C LYS A 23 -1.08 -16.02 1.21
N MET A 24 -2.26 -15.53 0.84
CA MET A 24 -3.25 -16.29 0.07
C MET A 24 -2.99 -16.21 -1.43
N SER A 25 -1.82 -16.66 -1.88
CA SER A 25 -1.42 -16.59 -3.29
C SER A 25 -2.18 -17.57 -4.20
N ARG A 26 -2.72 -18.66 -3.63
CA ARG A 26 -3.45 -19.70 -4.35
C ARG A 26 -4.88 -19.81 -3.83
N CYS A 27 -5.81 -19.10 -4.46
CA CYS A 27 -7.24 -19.27 -4.20
C CYS A 27 -7.82 -20.23 -5.28
N PRO A 28 -8.63 -21.26 -4.94
CA PRO A 28 -9.21 -22.18 -5.92
C PRO A 28 -9.97 -21.46 -7.06
N ASP A 29 -10.04 -22.07 -8.25
CA ASP A 29 -10.65 -21.44 -9.45
C ASP A 29 -12.12 -21.04 -9.28
N LYS A 30 -12.88 -21.76 -8.44
CA LYS A 30 -14.24 -21.37 -8.05
C LYS A 30 -14.30 -19.96 -7.41
N TRP A 31 -13.17 -19.48 -6.90
CA TRP A 31 -12.97 -18.15 -6.32
C TRP A 31 -12.15 -17.18 -7.21
N ALA A 32 -11.85 -17.55 -8.45
CA ALA A 32 -11.02 -16.75 -9.36
C ALA A 32 -11.79 -15.53 -9.92
N SER A 33 -13.13 -15.59 -9.92
CA SER A 33 -13.97 -14.46 -10.36
C SER A 33 -13.76 -13.24 -9.47
N PRO A 34 -13.70 -12.01 -10.03
CA PRO A 34 -13.61 -10.77 -9.26
C PRO A 34 -14.76 -10.62 -8.24
N ASP A 35 -15.95 -11.10 -8.60
CA ASP A 35 -17.17 -10.96 -7.79
C ASP A 35 -17.29 -12.04 -6.71
N ASN A 36 -16.58 -13.16 -6.87
CA ASN A 36 -16.64 -14.31 -5.99
C ASN A 36 -15.25 -14.68 -5.48
N LYS A 37 -14.64 -13.83 -4.66
CA LYS A 37 -13.37 -14.13 -3.98
C LYS A 37 -13.62 -14.73 -2.59
N CYS A 38 -12.76 -15.64 -2.14
CA CYS A 38 -12.85 -16.16 -0.78
C CYS A 38 -12.65 -15.03 0.25
N LEU A 39 -13.13 -15.23 1.48
CA LEU A 39 -13.11 -14.20 2.52
C LEU A 39 -11.71 -13.61 2.75
N THR A 40 -10.69 -14.47 2.87
CA THR A 40 -9.32 -14.02 3.15
C THR A 40 -8.75 -13.23 1.97
N CYS A 41 -8.85 -13.76 0.74
CA CYS A 41 -8.44 -13.07 -0.50
C CYS A 41 -9.12 -11.67 -0.59
N ARG A 42 -10.42 -11.54 -0.25
CA ARG A 42 -11.12 -10.23 -0.20
C ARG A 42 -10.55 -9.28 0.86
N THR A 43 -10.21 -9.80 2.05
CA THR A 43 -9.68 -8.96 3.12
C THR A 43 -8.29 -8.42 2.82
N GLU A 44 -7.42 -9.21 2.18
CA GLU A 44 -6.09 -8.78 1.77
C GLU A 44 -6.17 -7.65 0.74
N ILE A 45 -6.97 -7.84 -0.33
CA ILE A 45 -7.21 -6.81 -1.36
C ILE A 45 -7.71 -5.49 -0.73
N ARG A 46 -8.63 -5.57 0.24
CA ARG A 46 -9.13 -4.38 0.95
C ARG A 46 -8.06 -3.69 1.78
N LYS A 47 -7.19 -4.46 2.45
CA LYS A 47 -6.08 -3.92 3.25
C LYS A 47 -5.07 -3.24 2.34
N GLU A 48 -4.68 -3.86 1.23
CA GLU A 48 -3.78 -3.28 0.24
C GLU A 48 -4.34 -1.99 -0.35
N ALA A 49 -5.61 -1.99 -0.77
CA ALA A 49 -6.27 -0.79 -1.28
C ALA A 49 -6.32 0.33 -0.23
N SER A 50 -6.52 -0.02 1.05
CA SER A 50 -6.54 0.97 2.14
C SER A 50 -5.14 1.51 2.43
N ALA A 51 -4.11 0.66 2.41
CA ALA A 51 -2.72 1.07 2.56
C ALA A 51 -2.28 1.99 1.42
N TRP A 52 -2.66 1.67 0.18
CA TRP A 52 -2.41 2.53 -0.98
C TRP A 52 -3.08 3.91 -0.83
N ARG A 53 -4.36 3.95 -0.43
CA ARG A 53 -5.07 5.21 -0.16
C ARG A 53 -4.38 6.03 0.93
N HIS A 54 -3.92 5.38 2.00
CA HIS A 54 -3.22 6.07 3.09
C HIS A 54 -1.90 6.67 2.62
N LYS A 55 -1.08 5.92 1.86
CA LYS A 55 0.17 6.44 1.27
C LYS A 55 -0.08 7.65 0.37
N LYS A 56 -1.06 7.55 -0.54
CA LYS A 56 -1.43 8.65 -1.44
C LYS A 56 -1.90 9.88 -0.67
N LYS A 57 -2.71 9.71 0.39
CA LYS A 57 -3.14 10.82 1.24
C LYS A 57 -1.96 11.47 1.95
N ASP A 58 -1.03 10.67 2.48
CA ASP A 58 0.16 11.17 3.16
C ASP A 58 1.06 11.98 2.21
N GLU A 59 1.27 11.52 0.98
CA GLU A 59 1.98 12.26 -0.07
C GLU A 59 1.33 13.62 -0.36
N VAL A 60 0.00 13.66 -0.53
CA VAL A 60 -0.74 14.90 -0.75
C VAL A 60 -0.62 15.84 0.46
N CYS A 61 -0.78 15.32 1.68
CA CYS A 61 -0.60 16.10 2.90
C CYS A 61 0.83 16.66 3.02
N ARG A 62 1.85 15.89 2.65
CA ARG A 62 3.25 16.36 2.61
C ARG A 62 3.42 17.50 1.60
N LEU A 63 2.91 17.34 0.38
CA LEU A 63 2.99 18.37 -0.66
C LEU A 63 2.30 19.68 -0.24
N LEU A 64 1.09 19.58 0.34
CA LEU A 64 0.34 20.76 0.81
C LEU A 64 1.09 21.50 1.92
N LYS A 65 1.74 20.79 2.85
CA LYS A 65 2.60 21.39 3.88
C LYS A 65 3.81 22.12 3.28
N CYS A 66 4.45 21.57 2.25
CA CYS A 66 5.55 22.25 1.56
C CYS A 66 5.10 23.56 0.88
N ARG A 67 3.84 23.62 0.43
CA ARG A 67 3.28 24.78 -0.29
C ARG A 67 2.61 25.82 0.59
N SER A 68 2.51 25.61 1.90
CA SER A 68 1.77 26.51 2.81
C SER A 68 2.57 27.75 3.26
N GLY A 69 3.82 27.90 2.81
CA GLY A 69 4.68 29.04 3.15
C GLY A 69 4.72 30.11 2.04
N PRO A 70 5.19 31.33 2.36
CA PRO A 70 5.47 32.34 1.35
C PRO A 70 6.52 31.80 0.36
N HIS A 71 6.33 32.12 -0.93
CA HIS A 71 7.29 31.74 -1.96
C HIS A 71 8.64 32.41 -1.65
N PRO A 72 9.78 31.72 -1.83
CA PRO A 72 11.09 32.33 -1.65
C PRO A 72 11.16 33.65 -2.41
N ALA A 73 11.59 34.70 -1.72
CA ALA A 73 11.87 35.98 -2.37
C ALA A 73 13.07 35.77 -3.31
N PHE A 74 12.97 36.29 -4.53
CA PHE A 74 14.15 36.46 -5.36
C PHE A 74 15.03 37.49 -4.66
N VAL A 75 16.20 37.05 -4.19
CA VAL A 75 17.27 37.96 -3.82
C VAL A 75 17.84 38.44 -5.14
N GLU A 76 17.64 39.72 -5.46
CA GLU A 76 18.47 40.37 -6.48
C GLU A 76 19.89 40.36 -5.90
N GLU A 77 20.77 39.54 -6.48
CA GLU A 77 22.20 39.62 -6.17
C GLU A 77 22.64 41.01 -6.59
N ALA A 78 23.10 41.81 -5.63
CA ALA A 78 23.71 43.09 -5.92
C ALA A 78 25.00 42.80 -6.70
N ASP A 79 25.03 43.16 -7.98
CA ASP A 79 26.27 43.30 -8.72
C ASP A 79 27.13 44.34 -7.99
N ASP A 80 28.16 43.88 -7.26
CA ASP A 80 29.24 44.74 -6.76
C ASP A 80 30.07 45.18 -7.99
N ASP A 81 29.64 46.26 -8.65
CA ASP A 81 30.49 47.06 -9.55
C ASP A 81 31.54 47.79 -8.69
N ASP A 82 32.72 47.17 -8.52
CA ASP A 82 33.95 47.78 -7.97
C ASP A 82 34.59 48.69 -9.06
N ASP A 83 34.65 50.00 -8.81
CA ASP A 83 35.22 51.08 -9.66
C ASP A 83 36.75 51.24 -9.44
#